data_AF-A0AA92U0J7-F1
#
_entry.id   AF-A0AA92U0J7-F1
#
_cell.length_a   1.000
_cell.length_b   1.000
_cell.length_c   1.000
_cell.angle_alpha   90.00
_cell.angle_beta   90.00
_cell.angle_gamma   90.00
#
_symmetry.space_group_name_H-M   'P 1'
#
loop_
_entity.id
_entity.type
_entity.pdbx_description
1 polymer ?
#
loop_
_entity_poly.entity_id
_entity_poly.type
_entity_poly.pdbx_seq_one_letter_code
_entity_poly.pdbx_strand_id
1 'polypeptide(L)'
;MNHIVNHLNRMVDNFERAVMNYRPMLGGERFMTDKELCARLQLSRRTLQDYRNNGVIPYIQLGGKILYRESDIQKILMANYREAYRMK
;
A
#
# COMPACT_ATOMS: atom_id res chain seq x y z
N MET A 1 -32.52 25.06 12.00
CA MET A 1 -31.44 25.81 11.31
C MET A 1 -30.08 25.09 11.32
N ASN A 2 -29.88 23.96 12.03
CA ASN A 2 -28.56 23.30 12.14
C ASN A 2 -28.38 22.03 11.28
N HIS A 3 -29.43 21.52 10.64
CA HIS A 3 -29.36 20.24 9.92
C HIS A 3 -28.55 20.32 8.61
N ILE A 4 -28.72 21.41 7.85
CA ILE A 4 -28.00 21.63 6.59
C ILE A 4 -26.51 21.85 6.86
N VAL A 5 -26.18 22.68 7.85
CA VAL A 5 -24.78 22.94 8.25
C VAL A 5 -24.08 21.66 8.72
N ASN A 6 -24.75 20.83 9.52
CA ASN A 6 -24.19 19.54 9.96
C ASN A 6 -24.00 18.56 8.80
N HIS A 7 -24.90 18.57 7.81
CA HIS A 7 -24.76 17.73 6.62
C HIS A 7 -23.56 18.17 5.77
N LEU A 8 -23.39 19.48 5.56
CA LEU A 8 -22.25 20.04 4.86
C LEU A 8 -20.92 19.72 5.54
N ASN A 9 -20.85 19.84 6.88
CA ASN A 9 -19.64 19.49 7.63
C ASN A 9 -19.25 18.01 7.43
N ARG A 10 -20.23 17.08 7.47
CA ARG A 10 -19.97 15.66 7.18
C ARG A 10 -19.47 15.43 5.75
N MET A 11 -19.98 16.18 4.78
CA MET A 11 -19.52 16.08 3.39
C MET A 11 -18.07 16.56 3.26
N VAL A 12 -17.69 17.64 3.94
CA VAL A 12 -16.30 18.13 3.99
C VAL A 12 -15.39 17.10 4.63
N ASP A 13 -15.74 16.56 5.80
CA ASP A 13 -14.94 15.51 6.47
C ASP A 13 -14.73 14.29 5.57
N ASN A 14 -15.77 13.87 4.84
CA ASN A 14 -15.70 12.75 3.91
C ASN A 14 -14.80 13.07 2.71
N PHE A 15 -14.85 14.31 2.21
CA PHE A 15 -14.00 14.75 1.11
C PHE A 15 -12.53 14.83 1.54
N GLU A 16 -12.25 15.40 2.71
CA GLU A 16 -10.90 15.42 3.28
C GLU A 16 -10.36 14.01 3.45
N ARG A 17 -11.17 13.08 3.96
CA ARG A 17 -10.79 11.66 4.03
C ARG A 17 -10.54 11.07 2.66
N ALA A 18 -11.36 11.38 1.65
CA ALA A 18 -11.17 10.89 0.29
C ALA A 18 -9.87 11.41 -0.33
N VAL A 19 -9.56 12.69 -0.15
CA VAL A 19 -8.31 13.31 -0.63
C VAL A 19 -7.09 12.76 0.11
N MET A 20 -7.16 12.61 1.43
CA MET A 20 -6.06 12.02 2.22
C MET A 20 -5.79 10.56 1.86
N ASN A 21 -6.82 9.85 1.39
CA ASN A 21 -6.70 8.46 0.93
C ASN A 21 -6.51 8.35 -0.59
N TYR A 22 -6.54 9.45 -1.33
CA TYR A 22 -6.35 9.46 -2.77
C TYR A 22 -4.90 9.09 -3.06
N ARG A 23 -4.72 7.94 -3.70
CA ARG A 23 -3.41 7.47 -4.15
C ARG A 23 -3.38 7.52 -5.66
N PRO A 24 -2.79 8.57 -6.27
CA PRO A 24 -2.72 8.67 -7.71
C PRO A 24 -2.01 7.43 -8.27
N MET A 25 -2.70 6.74 -9.18
CA MET A 25 -2.12 5.63 -9.92
C MET A 25 -1.26 6.20 -11.04
N LEU A 26 -0.01 5.74 -11.15
CA LEU A 26 0.85 6.14 -12.26
C LEU A 26 0.60 5.16 -13.40
N GLY A 27 -0.10 5.61 -14.45
CA GLY A 27 -0.47 4.77 -15.59
C GLY A 27 -1.38 3.60 -15.22
N GLY A 28 -2.25 3.78 -14.20
CA GLY A 28 -3.13 2.71 -13.70
C GLY A 28 -2.47 1.72 -12.74
N GLU A 29 -1.16 1.82 -12.51
CA GLU A 29 -0.44 1.01 -11.53
C GLU A 29 -0.37 1.74 -10.17
N ARG A 30 -0.52 0.96 -9.10
CA ARG A 30 -0.46 1.48 -7.74
C ARG A 30 0.92 1.26 -7.15
N PHE A 31 1.46 2.34 -6.62
CA PHE A 31 2.75 2.35 -5.96
C PHE A 31 2.57 2.52 -4.45
N MET A 32 3.38 1.80 -3.69
CA MET A 32 3.43 1.88 -2.24
C MET A 32 4.79 2.40 -1.78
N THR A 33 4.79 3.18 -0.71
CA THR A 33 6.01 3.56 0.02
C THR A 33 6.37 2.51 1.07
N ASP A 34 7.57 2.62 1.65
CA ASP A 34 8.01 1.76 2.76
C ASP A 34 6.98 1.69 3.90
N LYS A 35 6.43 2.83 4.32
CA LYS A 35 5.44 2.88 5.41
C LYS A 35 4.19 2.07 5.07
N GLU A 36 3.73 2.15 3.83
CA GLU A 36 2.49 1.54 3.40
C GLU A 36 2.65 0.04 3.18
N LEU A 37 3.78 -0.37 2.61
CA LEU A 37 4.08 -1.79 2.42
C LEU A 37 4.33 -2.49 3.76
N CYS A 38 5.08 -1.86 4.67
CA CYS A 38 5.24 -2.35 6.04
C CYS A 38 3.90 -2.54 6.74
N ALA A 39 2.98 -1.57 6.63
CA ALA A 39 1.65 -1.67 7.23
C ALA A 39 0.81 -2.79 6.63
N ARG A 40 0.89 -3.01 5.30
CA ARG A 40 0.15 -4.09 4.62
C ARG A 40 0.67 -5.48 4.93
N LEU A 41 1.98 -5.66 4.91
CA LEU A 41 2.61 -6.96 5.13
C LEU A 41 2.90 -7.25 6.60
N GLN A 42 2.58 -6.31 7.49
CA GLN A 42 2.93 -6.33 8.92
C GLN A 42 4.42 -6.58 9.16
N LEU A 43 5.26 -5.94 8.33
CA LEU A 43 6.72 -6.04 8.43
C LEU A 43 7.31 -4.82 9.13
N SER A 44 8.37 -5.04 9.89
CA SER A 44 9.20 -3.94 10.37
C SER A 44 9.95 -3.27 9.20
N ARG A 45 10.31 -1.99 9.35
CA ARG A 45 11.13 -1.29 8.35
C ARG A 45 12.48 -1.96 8.14
N ARG A 46 13.07 -2.51 9.22
CA ARG A 46 14.34 -3.24 9.16
C ARG A 46 14.20 -4.51 8.32
N THR A 47 13.16 -5.29 8.55
CA THR A 47 12.86 -6.49 7.75
C THR A 47 12.63 -6.15 6.28
N LEU A 48 11.87 -5.08 5.99
CA LEU A 48 11.65 -4.65 4.61
C LEU A 48 12.96 -4.20 3.94
N GLN A 49 13.85 -3.53 4.68
CA GLN A 49 15.17 -3.18 4.19
C GLN A 49 16.02 -4.42 3.89
N ASP A 50 16.04 -5.41 4.78
CA ASP A 50 16.77 -6.66 4.57
C ASP A 50 16.21 -7.40 3.34
N TYR A 51 14.89 -7.43 3.14
CA TYR A 51 14.27 -8.01 1.94
C TYR A 51 14.63 -7.29 0.64
N ARG A 52 14.77 -5.96 0.66
CA ARG A 52 15.30 -5.23 -0.50
C ARG A 52 16.77 -5.56 -0.77
N ASN A 53 17.60 -5.52 0.28
CA ASN A 53 19.05 -5.77 0.16
C ASN A 53 19.33 -7.19 -0.37
N ASN A 54 18.51 -8.15 0.04
CA ASN A 54 18.61 -9.55 -0.40
C ASN A 54 17.89 -9.81 -1.74
N GLY A 55 17.31 -8.80 -2.38
CA GLY A 55 16.62 -8.93 -3.67
C GLY A 55 15.30 -9.72 -3.63
N VAL A 56 14.72 -9.92 -2.44
CA VAL A 56 13.46 -10.65 -2.26
C VAL A 56 12.27 -9.83 -2.74
N ILE A 57 12.27 -8.52 -2.45
CA ILE A 57 11.20 -7.60 -2.84
C ILE A 57 11.71 -6.62 -3.91
N PRO A 58 11.09 -6.59 -5.11
CA PRO A 58 11.42 -5.67 -6.18
C PRO A 58 10.93 -4.28 -5.83
N TYR A 59 11.73 -3.28 -6.17
CA TYR A 59 11.46 -1.89 -5.89
C TYR A 59 11.93 -1.01 -7.05
N ILE A 60 11.42 0.20 -7.09
CA ILE A 60 11.86 1.26 -8.00
C ILE A 60 12.34 2.43 -7.16
N GLN A 61 13.50 2.99 -7.52
CA GLN A 61 13.99 4.23 -6.95
C GLN A 61 13.65 5.39 -7.88
N LEU A 62 12.79 6.30 -7.40
CA LEU A 62 12.37 7.49 -8.15
C LEU A 62 12.67 8.74 -7.32
N GLY A 63 13.62 9.55 -7.77
CA GLY A 63 14.00 10.79 -7.08
C GLY A 63 14.42 10.58 -5.62
N GLY A 64 15.14 9.50 -5.32
CA GLY A 64 15.57 9.15 -3.97
C GLY A 64 14.50 8.50 -3.09
N LYS A 65 13.26 8.35 -3.58
CA LYS A 65 12.20 7.60 -2.89
C LYS A 65 12.16 6.16 -3.40
N ILE A 66 11.94 5.23 -2.49
CA ILE A 66 11.71 3.83 -2.83
C ILE A 66 10.21 3.56 -2.92
N LEU A 67 9.80 3.00 -4.05
CA LEU A 67 8.42 2.66 -4.38
C LEU A 67 8.30 1.19 -4.75
N TYR A 68 7.18 0.58 -4.38
CA TYR A 68 6.87 -0.81 -4.68
C TYR A 68 5.61 -0.88 -5.55
N ARG A 69 5.68 -1.56 -6.68
CA ARG A 69 4.50 -1.84 -7.51
C ARG A 69 3.62 -2.87 -6.83
N GLU A 70 2.32 -2.58 -6.71
CA GLU A 70 1.38 -3.50 -6.08
C GLU A 70 1.31 -4.84 -6.82
N SER A 71 1.32 -4.79 -8.15
CA SER A 71 1.34 -5.98 -9.00
C SER A 71 2.55 -6.90 -8.74
N ASP A 72 3.74 -6.33 -8.52
CA ASP A 72 4.95 -7.12 -8.25
C ASP A 72 4.92 -7.76 -6.86
N ILE A 73 4.45 -7.01 -5.84
CA ILE A 73 4.27 -7.55 -4.50
C ILE A 73 3.28 -8.72 -4.54
N GLN A 74 2.15 -8.57 -5.22
CA GLN A 74 1.16 -9.63 -5.36
C GLN A 74 1.74 -10.86 -6.05
N LYS A 75 2.49 -10.71 -7.15
CA LYS A 75 3.15 -11.83 -7.83
C LYS A 75 4.06 -12.62 -6.89
N ILE A 76 4.84 -11.95 -6.05
CA ILE A 76 5.77 -12.61 -5.12
C ILE A 76 5.02 -13.33 -4.02
N LEU A 77 3.97 -12.71 -3.47
CA LEU A 77 3.13 -13.36 -2.47
C LEU A 77 2.47 -14.61 -3.03
N MET A 78 1.95 -14.54 -4.26
CA MET A 78 1.33 -15.69 -4.93
C MET A 78 2.35 -16.79 -5.26
N ALA A 79 3.52 -16.43 -5.78
CA ALA A 79 4.59 -17.38 -6.08
C ALA A 79 5.12 -18.12 -4.85
N ASN A 80 5.06 -17.48 -3.68
CA ASN A 80 5.49 -18.07 -2.41
C ASN A 80 4.32 -18.54 -1.53
N TYR A 81 3.09 -18.48 -2.04
CA TYR A 81 1.91 -18.92 -1.31
C TYR A 81 1.99 -20.43 -1.09
N ARG A 82 1.87 -20.86 0.18
CA ARG A 82 1.81 -22.26 0.56
C ARG A 82 0.46 -22.52 1.20
N GLU A 83 -0.32 -23.42 0.60
CA GLU A 83 -1.58 -23.87 1.18
C GLU A 83 -1.32 -24.49 2.55
N ALA A 84 -2.06 -24.05 3.56
CA ALA A 84 -1.80 -24.43 4.95
C ALA A 84 -2.01 -25.93 5.19
N TYR A 85 -2.79 -26.64 4.38
CA TYR A 85 -2.99 -28.08 4.51
C TYR A 85 -3.36 -28.68 3.15
N ARG A 86 -2.48 -29.51 2.57
CA ARG A 86 -2.90 -30.50 1.57
C ARG A 86 -3.78 -31.51 2.30
N MET A 87 -5.10 -31.36 2.25
CA MET A 87 -5.99 -32.50 2.53
C MET A 87 -5.78 -33.50 1.39
N LYS A 88 -4.93 -34.50 1.62
CA LYS A 88 -4.92 -35.74 0.85
C LYS A 88 -5.94 -36.69 1.45
#